data_AF-A0A949YS33-F1
#
_entry.id   AF-A0A949YS33-F1
#
_cell.length_a   1.000
_cell.length_b   1.000
_cell.length_c   1.000
_cell.angle_alpha   90.00
_cell.angle_beta   90.00
_cell.angle_gamma   90.00
#
_symmetry.space_group_name_H-M   'P 1'
#
loop_
_entity.id
_entity.type
_entity.pdbx_description
1 polymer ?
#
loop_
_entity_poly.entity_id
_entity_poly.type
_entity_poly.pdbx_seq_one_letter_code
_entity_poly.pdbx_strand_id
1 'polypeptide(L)'
;MAAYAGQDELPDRFVGGEQGPAGIRVGLEKSSAQGPRFLIPGERLRRRPTFVAAPPIKSIAHFRSLALSLVFIGIFASPVPGEMPSPADTGTLITMAARRFQNLTVAEGRLLEFADVSNQHHGEFSVGGTSAEPKDASNDPAQSASWPIQRNIRAELIRWLLVDHAATSRVDPKGIGALGARIVGNLDLSHVHAERTIALVRCRLDAVNLDLAEIQSLDLSGSYATSVHADHVVSHSSMFLGWDGTDRGGDFHCAGKVYMPGARVDGELCFGGGRFQHPNVDPEYWRAAEKVAIDASNSDVKDDLTVCCDFEAHGAVMLDNTTIGKNLTAIGGRFINPNNVALSAAGLSAANVTFAPGFEHPSEYPEVDGVLDFTTAQVNENFAVVRAKFHGKSLERHGFIGVGLDVG
;
A
#
# COMPACT_ATOMS: atom_id res chain seq x y z
N MET A 1 -50.94 -14.13 -41.77
CA MET A 1 -52.24 -13.42 -41.65
C MET A 1 -51.95 -12.11 -40.93
N ALA A 2 -52.46 -11.01 -41.49
CA ALA A 2 -52.37 -9.58 -41.11
C ALA A 2 -52.20 -9.29 -39.59
N ALA A 3 -51.39 -8.34 -39.09
CA ALA A 3 -51.04 -6.94 -39.40
C ALA A 3 -51.65 -5.95 -38.37
N TYR A 4 -50.95 -4.81 -38.22
CA TYR A 4 -51.25 -3.55 -37.51
C TYR A 4 -50.83 -3.43 -36.04
N ALA A 5 -50.30 -2.30 -35.53
CA ALA A 5 -49.52 -1.15 -36.01
C ALA A 5 -49.38 -0.22 -34.79
N GLY A 6 -48.28 0.52 -34.70
CA GLY A 6 -48.11 1.62 -33.73
C GLY A 6 -46.67 2.14 -33.74
N GLN A 7 -46.37 3.00 -34.72
CA GLN A 7 -45.22 3.90 -34.71
C GLN A 7 -45.45 5.02 -33.69
N ASP A 8 -44.36 5.55 -33.12
CA ASP A 8 -44.02 6.99 -33.08
C ASP A 8 -42.80 7.16 -32.14
N GLU A 9 -41.60 7.39 -32.68
CA GLU A 9 -40.94 8.70 -32.86
C GLU A 9 -39.91 9.00 -31.75
N LEU A 10 -38.63 8.92 -32.12
CA LEU A 10 -37.54 9.78 -31.63
C LEU A 10 -37.28 10.80 -32.77
N PRO A 11 -36.70 12.02 -32.57
CA PRO A 11 -35.67 12.33 -31.58
C PRO A 11 -35.69 13.78 -31.01
N ASP A 12 -34.60 14.11 -30.29
CA ASP A 12 -34.06 15.43 -29.96
C ASP A 12 -34.60 16.22 -28.76
N ARG A 13 -33.72 16.35 -27.75
CA ARG A 13 -33.19 17.65 -27.32
C ARG A 13 -31.90 17.48 -26.52
N PHE A 14 -30.77 17.53 -27.23
CA PHE A 14 -29.52 18.05 -26.67
C PHE A 14 -29.67 19.57 -26.55
N VAL A 15 -29.51 20.09 -25.34
CA VAL A 15 -29.23 21.53 -25.12
C VAL A 15 -27.93 21.60 -24.34
N GLY A 16 -26.98 22.34 -24.91
CA GLY A 16 -25.56 22.35 -24.55
C GLY A 16 -25.27 22.71 -23.10
N GLY A 17 -24.28 22.01 -22.54
CA GLY A 17 -23.59 22.43 -21.33
C GLY A 17 -22.44 23.36 -21.73
N GLU A 18 -22.54 24.62 -21.33
CA GLU A 18 -21.42 25.56 -21.30
C GLU A 18 -20.27 24.98 -20.45
N GLN A 19 -19.05 25.09 -20.96
CA GLN A 19 -17.84 24.87 -20.18
C GLN A 19 -17.72 26.01 -19.16
N GLY A 20 -17.97 25.69 -17.89
CA GLY A 20 -17.65 26.50 -16.70
C GLY A 20 -16.75 25.69 -15.75
N PRO A 21 -16.00 26.35 -14.84
CA PRO A 21 -14.80 25.79 -14.21
C PRO A 21 -15.10 24.66 -13.22
N ALA A 22 -14.05 23.91 -12.88
CA ALA A 22 -14.05 22.77 -11.96
C ALA A 22 -14.93 23.04 -10.72
N GLY A 23 -15.85 22.11 -10.47
CA GLY A 23 -16.82 22.20 -9.41
C GLY A 23 -17.41 20.83 -9.12
N ILE A 24 -17.47 20.50 -7.83
CA ILE A 24 -18.05 19.31 -7.20
C ILE A 24 -19.20 18.73 -8.04
N ARG A 25 -19.00 17.55 -8.64
CA ARG A 25 -20.06 16.78 -9.32
C ARG A 25 -20.60 15.70 -8.39
N VAL A 26 -21.61 16.07 -7.60
CA VAL A 26 -22.40 15.12 -6.83
C VAL A 26 -23.63 14.75 -7.65
N GLY A 27 -23.57 13.62 -8.35
CA GLY A 27 -24.72 13.02 -9.02
C GLY A 27 -25.55 12.19 -8.04
N LEU A 28 -26.39 12.84 -7.23
CA LEU A 28 -27.35 12.15 -6.35
C LEU A 28 -28.66 11.89 -7.09
N GLU A 29 -29.03 10.61 -7.23
CA GLU A 29 -30.40 10.24 -7.55
C GLU A 29 -31.26 10.44 -6.29
N LYS A 30 -32.32 11.26 -6.39
CA LYS A 30 -33.14 11.65 -5.23
C LYS A 30 -33.86 10.45 -4.63
N SER A 31 -33.45 10.04 -3.42
CA SER A 31 -34.31 9.35 -2.47
C SER A 31 -34.90 10.36 -1.49
N SER A 32 -36.22 10.37 -1.37
CA SER A 32 -37.00 11.32 -0.57
C SER A 32 -36.93 10.99 0.93
N ALA A 33 -36.27 11.85 1.72
CA ALA A 33 -36.58 12.01 3.14
C ALA A 33 -36.07 13.37 3.63
N GLN A 34 -37.00 14.25 4.03
CA GLN A 34 -36.70 15.53 4.67
C GLN A 34 -36.47 15.31 6.18
N GLY A 35 -35.35 15.84 6.69
CA GLY A 35 -35.02 15.94 8.12
C GLY A 35 -34.32 17.28 8.41
N PRO A 36 -34.37 17.79 9.65
CA PRO A 36 -34.47 19.23 9.90
C PRO A 36 -33.13 19.98 9.91
N ARG A 37 -33.19 21.25 9.46
CA ARG A 37 -32.13 22.26 9.52
C ARG A 37 -32.16 22.98 10.88
N PHE A 38 -30.99 23.19 11.50
CA PHE A 38 -30.82 24.20 12.54
C PHE A 38 -29.46 24.93 12.48
N LEU A 39 -29.60 26.27 12.49
CA LEU A 39 -28.79 27.38 13.05
C LEU A 39 -27.39 27.75 12.53
N ILE A 40 -27.33 29.01 12.09
CA ILE A 40 -26.17 29.88 11.79
C ILE A 40 -25.79 30.64 13.09
N PRO A 41 -24.49 30.88 13.38
CA PRO A 41 -24.00 32.28 13.36
C PRO A 41 -22.51 32.45 13.00
N GLY A 42 -22.12 33.65 12.52
CA GLY A 42 -20.73 34.12 12.63
C GLY A 42 -20.23 35.06 11.52
N GLU A 43 -20.18 36.35 11.82
CA GLU A 43 -19.72 37.45 10.96
C GLU A 43 -18.22 37.39 10.59
N ARG A 44 -17.90 37.79 9.36
CA ARG A 44 -16.51 37.95 8.86
C ARG A 44 -15.92 39.28 9.33
N LEU A 45 -14.88 39.23 10.15
CA LEU A 45 -13.97 40.37 10.37
C LEU A 45 -12.92 40.43 9.25
N ARG A 46 -13.02 41.46 8.40
CA ARG A 46 -12.01 41.81 7.39
C ARG A 46 -10.70 42.24 8.09
N ARG A 47 -9.60 41.53 7.87
CA ARG A 47 -8.25 42.04 8.13
C ARG A 47 -7.56 42.42 6.82
N ARG A 48 -7.07 43.65 6.73
CA ARG A 48 -6.19 44.14 5.66
C ARG A 48 -4.77 43.64 5.93
N PRO A 49 -3.99 43.19 4.92
CA PRO A 49 -2.57 43.01 5.10
C PRO A 49 -1.83 44.35 4.90
N THR A 50 -1.08 44.76 5.92
CA THR A 50 -0.05 45.79 5.82
C THR A 50 1.20 45.19 5.18
N PHE A 51 1.57 45.71 4.02
CA PHE A 51 2.87 45.49 3.38
C PHE A 51 3.99 46.07 4.27
N VAL A 52 5.02 45.28 4.55
CA VAL A 52 6.31 45.79 5.08
C VAL A 52 7.38 45.51 4.02
N ALA A 53 8.03 46.59 3.60
CA ALA A 53 9.06 46.61 2.56
C ALA A 53 10.40 46.02 3.05
N ALA A 54 11.07 45.28 2.18
CA ALA A 54 12.47 44.87 2.34
C ALA A 54 13.42 46.01 1.93
N PRO A 55 14.58 46.19 2.59
CA PRO A 55 15.62 47.09 2.10
C PRO A 55 16.61 46.37 1.15
N PRO A 56 17.26 47.10 0.22
CA PRO A 56 18.08 46.50 -0.83
C PRO A 56 19.59 46.43 -0.50
N ILE A 57 20.21 45.38 -1.06
CA ILE A 57 21.50 45.29 -1.78
C ILE A 57 22.73 46.04 -1.21
N LYS A 58 23.85 45.30 -1.05
CA LYS A 58 25.16 45.68 -1.63
C LYS A 58 26.11 44.48 -1.77
N SER A 59 26.38 44.17 -3.04
CA SER A 59 27.56 43.45 -3.52
C SER A 59 28.85 44.19 -3.15
N ILE A 60 29.91 43.47 -2.79
CA ILE A 60 31.32 43.82 -3.06
C ILE A 60 32.09 42.53 -3.35
N ALA A 61 32.85 42.56 -4.43
CA ALA A 61 33.67 41.48 -4.96
C ALA A 61 35.14 41.62 -4.50
N HIS A 62 35.79 40.45 -4.39
CA HIS A 62 37.23 40.14 -4.58
C HIS A 62 38.27 40.64 -3.54
N PHE A 63 39.05 39.69 -2.99
CA PHE A 63 40.53 39.66 -3.10
C PHE A 63 41.15 38.33 -2.57
N ARG A 64 41.66 37.52 -3.51
CA ARG A 64 42.95 36.79 -3.54
C ARG A 64 43.56 36.09 -2.29
N SER A 65 43.84 34.80 -2.51
CA SER A 65 45.14 34.09 -2.35
C SER A 65 45.45 33.24 -1.10
N LEU A 66 45.72 31.95 -1.39
CA LEU A 66 46.65 30.97 -0.81
C LEU A 66 47.28 31.22 0.57
N ALA A 67 47.14 30.24 1.47
CA ALA A 67 48.26 29.59 2.15
C ALA A 67 47.86 28.20 2.69
N LEU A 68 48.60 27.20 2.23
CA LEU A 68 48.59 25.80 2.65
C LEU A 68 49.21 25.69 4.05
N SER A 69 48.62 24.94 4.97
CA SER A 69 49.30 24.50 6.21
C SER A 69 48.79 23.12 6.62
N LEU A 70 49.52 22.12 6.14
CA LEU A 70 49.43 20.72 6.59
C LEU A 70 50.09 20.61 7.96
N VAL A 71 49.30 20.31 9.00
CA VAL A 71 49.81 19.85 10.29
C VAL A 71 49.63 18.34 10.32
N PHE A 72 50.73 17.61 10.16
CA PHE A 72 50.80 16.17 10.41
C PHE A 72 50.80 15.95 11.93
N ILE A 73 49.69 15.47 12.47
CA ILE A 73 49.66 14.87 13.82
C ILE A 73 49.80 13.36 13.62
N GLY A 74 51.01 12.85 13.87
CA GLY A 74 51.28 11.42 13.95
C GLY A 74 50.65 10.85 15.22
N ILE A 75 49.53 10.14 15.09
CA ILE A 75 48.99 9.28 16.13
C ILE A 75 49.52 7.87 15.89
N PHE A 76 50.38 7.39 16.79
CA PHE A 76 50.70 5.97 16.91
C PHE A 76 49.45 5.23 17.38
N ALA A 77 48.65 4.73 16.43
CA ALA A 77 47.65 3.72 16.73
C ALA A 77 48.35 2.36 16.77
N SER A 78 48.51 1.81 17.97
CA SER A 78 48.82 0.38 18.13
C SER A 78 47.73 -0.44 17.44
N PRO A 79 48.05 -1.47 16.64
CA PRO A 79 47.04 -2.34 16.10
C PRO A 79 46.45 -3.14 17.26
N VAL A 80 45.20 -2.82 17.61
CA VAL A 80 44.31 -3.79 18.24
C VAL A 80 44.30 -5.00 17.31
N PRO A 81 44.50 -6.25 17.77
CA PRO A 81 44.29 -7.42 16.94
C PRO A 81 42.82 -7.41 16.54
N GLY A 82 42.54 -6.89 15.34
CA GLY A 82 41.28 -7.10 14.68
C GLY A 82 41.12 -8.60 14.52
N GLU A 83 40.05 -9.13 15.08
CA GLU A 83 39.50 -10.41 14.70
C GLU A 83 39.55 -10.48 13.17
N MET A 84 40.41 -11.34 12.63
CA MET A 84 40.50 -11.51 11.19
C MET A 84 39.10 -11.86 10.69
N PRO A 85 38.66 -11.32 9.54
CA PRO A 85 37.48 -11.85 8.90
C PRO A 85 37.70 -13.37 8.77
N SER A 86 36.83 -14.16 9.41
CA SER A 86 36.64 -15.56 9.05
C SER A 86 36.69 -15.64 7.52
N PRO A 87 37.36 -16.64 6.91
CA PRO A 87 37.47 -16.74 5.46
C PRO A 87 36.11 -16.43 4.86
N ALA A 88 36.03 -15.37 4.05
CA ALA A 88 34.79 -14.97 3.40
C ALA A 88 34.19 -16.25 2.83
N ASP A 89 32.97 -16.57 3.24
CA ASP A 89 32.35 -17.84 2.89
C ASP A 89 32.06 -17.80 1.37
N THR A 90 33.05 -18.16 0.55
CA THR A 90 33.04 -18.01 -0.92
C THR A 90 32.14 -19.05 -1.61
N GLY A 91 31.17 -19.58 -0.89
CA GLY A 91 30.20 -20.55 -1.39
C GLY A 91 29.00 -19.88 -2.07
N THR A 92 28.20 -20.70 -2.73
CA THR A 92 26.85 -20.33 -3.15
C THR A 92 25.95 -20.18 -1.92
N LEU A 93 24.85 -19.41 -2.04
CA LEU A 93 23.85 -19.25 -0.98
C LEU A 93 23.35 -20.60 -0.46
N ILE A 94 23.18 -21.60 -1.34
CA ILE A 94 22.78 -22.94 -0.92
C ILE A 94 23.82 -23.62 -0.03
N THR A 95 25.12 -23.44 -0.32
CA THR A 95 26.21 -24.01 0.49
C THR A 95 26.29 -23.32 1.86
N MET A 96 26.11 -22.00 1.89
CA MET A 96 26.09 -21.21 3.11
C MET A 96 24.88 -21.58 3.97
N ALA A 97 23.70 -21.66 3.37
CA ALA A 97 22.46 -22.02 4.03
C ALA A 97 22.51 -23.44 4.62
N ALA A 98 23.08 -24.42 3.92
CA ALA A 98 23.16 -25.80 4.40
C ALA A 98 23.94 -25.97 5.72
N ARG A 99 24.81 -25.02 6.08
CA ARG A 99 25.55 -25.01 7.36
C ARG A 99 24.71 -24.50 8.53
N ARG A 100 23.69 -23.67 8.24
CA ARG A 100 22.84 -23.01 9.22
C ARG A 100 21.47 -23.68 9.35
N PHE A 101 20.93 -24.11 8.22
CA PHE A 101 19.58 -24.62 8.08
C PHE A 101 19.63 -26.09 7.73
N GLN A 102 19.31 -26.94 8.70
CA GLN A 102 19.17 -28.37 8.46
C GLN A 102 17.93 -28.65 7.60
N ASN A 103 18.01 -29.72 6.79
CA ASN A 103 16.90 -30.26 6.01
C ASN A 103 16.19 -29.21 5.13
N LEU A 104 16.95 -28.50 4.29
CA LEU A 104 16.38 -27.55 3.32
C LEU A 104 15.29 -28.23 2.48
N THR A 105 14.15 -27.58 2.33
CA THR A 105 13.09 -28.03 1.42
C THR A 105 13.48 -27.77 -0.04
N VAL A 106 12.75 -28.37 -0.98
CA VAL A 106 12.90 -28.06 -2.41
C VAL A 106 12.68 -26.56 -2.68
N ALA A 107 11.65 -25.95 -2.10
CA ALA A 107 11.37 -24.52 -2.28
C ALA A 107 12.47 -23.62 -1.69
N GLU A 108 13.06 -23.99 -0.54
CA GLU A 108 14.20 -23.26 0.03
C GLU A 108 15.42 -23.36 -0.88
N GLY A 109 15.75 -24.57 -1.38
CA GLY A 109 16.85 -24.75 -2.33
C GLY A 109 16.67 -23.90 -3.58
N ARG A 110 15.46 -23.91 -4.17
CA ARG A 110 15.14 -23.08 -5.34
C ARG A 110 15.22 -21.58 -5.05
N LEU A 111 14.78 -21.14 -3.87
CA LEU A 111 14.89 -19.72 -3.49
C LEU A 111 16.34 -19.30 -3.35
N LEU A 112 17.17 -20.14 -2.72
CA LEU A 112 18.61 -19.89 -2.57
C LEU A 112 19.31 -19.84 -3.93
N GLU A 113 18.96 -20.74 -4.85
CA GLU A 113 19.47 -20.71 -6.23
C GLU A 113 18.98 -19.48 -6.99
N PHE A 114 17.71 -19.11 -6.86
CA PHE A 114 17.13 -17.93 -7.50
C PHE A 114 17.79 -16.63 -7.05
N ALA A 115 17.98 -16.46 -5.74
CA ALA A 115 18.49 -15.24 -5.13
C ALA A 115 20.01 -15.11 -5.27
N ASP A 116 20.75 -16.18 -5.59
CA ASP A 116 22.21 -16.11 -5.68
C ASP A 116 22.64 -15.37 -6.96
N VAL A 117 23.52 -14.38 -6.80
CA VAL A 117 24.09 -13.55 -7.87
C VAL A 117 24.84 -14.34 -8.96
N SER A 118 25.24 -15.58 -8.68
CA SER A 118 25.86 -16.47 -9.67
C SER A 118 24.85 -17.18 -10.56
N ASN A 119 23.54 -17.07 -10.29
CA ASN A 119 22.52 -17.61 -11.15
C ASN A 119 22.47 -16.84 -12.48
N GLN A 120 22.65 -17.55 -13.60
CA GLN A 120 22.64 -16.95 -14.94
C GLN A 120 21.28 -17.09 -15.64
N HIS A 121 20.35 -17.84 -15.04
CA HIS A 121 19.06 -18.20 -15.61
C HIS A 121 17.93 -17.80 -14.66
N HIS A 122 17.81 -16.51 -14.40
CA HIS A 122 16.69 -15.99 -13.63
C HIS A 122 15.40 -16.15 -14.44
N GLY A 123 14.54 -17.05 -13.97
CA GLY A 123 13.10 -16.87 -14.16
C GLY A 123 12.64 -15.62 -13.42
N GLU A 124 11.33 -15.38 -13.43
CA GLU A 124 10.78 -14.23 -12.73
C GLU A 124 10.73 -14.44 -11.20
N PHE A 125 10.41 -15.66 -10.78
CA PHE A 125 10.31 -16.05 -9.37
C PHE A 125 10.97 -17.41 -9.12
N SER A 126 11.33 -17.68 -7.86
CA SER A 126 11.53 -19.04 -7.37
C SER A 126 10.18 -19.77 -7.26
N VAL A 127 9.97 -20.79 -8.08
CA VAL A 127 8.71 -21.55 -8.07
C VAL A 127 8.68 -22.51 -6.89
N GLY A 128 7.86 -22.19 -5.88
CA GLY A 128 7.60 -23.07 -4.74
C GLY A 128 6.75 -24.28 -5.09
N GLY A 129 5.94 -24.17 -6.15
CA GLY A 129 5.00 -25.19 -6.59
C GLY A 129 5.43 -26.08 -7.75
N THR A 130 4.43 -26.60 -8.46
CA THR A 130 4.57 -27.49 -9.63
C THR A 130 4.50 -26.75 -10.95
N SER A 131 4.00 -25.52 -10.97
CA SER A 131 3.81 -24.71 -12.18
C SER A 131 4.49 -23.36 -12.02
N ALA A 132 5.20 -22.93 -13.07
CA ALA A 132 5.82 -21.61 -13.15
C ALA A 132 4.84 -20.52 -13.64
N GLU A 133 3.66 -20.92 -14.14
CA GLU A 133 2.58 -20.00 -14.53
C GLU A 133 1.90 -19.47 -13.25
N PRO A 134 1.97 -18.15 -12.96
CA PRO A 134 1.43 -17.62 -11.70
C PRO A 134 -0.05 -17.97 -11.49
N LYS A 135 -0.91 -17.82 -12.50
CA LYS A 135 -2.36 -18.07 -12.41
C LYS A 135 -2.75 -19.55 -12.46
N ASP A 136 -1.80 -20.48 -12.51
CA ASP A 136 -2.09 -21.91 -12.38
C ASP A 136 -2.82 -22.18 -11.04
N ALA A 137 -3.90 -22.96 -11.09
CA ALA A 137 -4.72 -23.25 -9.92
C ALA A 137 -3.92 -23.92 -8.77
N SER A 138 -2.82 -24.62 -9.09
CA SER A 138 -1.93 -25.21 -8.09
C SER A 138 -1.12 -24.17 -7.30
N ASN A 139 -1.09 -22.91 -7.73
CA ASN A 139 -0.44 -21.79 -7.04
C ASN A 139 -1.42 -20.95 -6.20
N ASP A 140 -2.71 -21.30 -6.14
CA ASP A 140 -3.71 -20.58 -5.31
C ASP A 140 -3.50 -20.83 -3.79
N PRO A 141 -3.19 -19.80 -2.99
CA PRO A 141 -3.03 -19.94 -1.53
C PRO A 141 -4.28 -20.40 -0.79
N ALA A 142 -5.48 -20.28 -1.38
CA ALA A 142 -6.69 -20.86 -0.80
C ALA A 142 -6.59 -22.38 -0.66
N GLN A 143 -5.82 -23.03 -1.54
CA GLN A 143 -5.54 -24.47 -1.50
C GLN A 143 -4.32 -24.82 -0.63
N SER A 144 -3.71 -23.82 0.04
CA SER A 144 -2.43 -23.99 0.70
C SER A 144 -2.44 -25.11 1.73
N ALA A 145 -3.54 -25.38 2.44
CA ALA A 145 -3.66 -26.50 3.39
C ALA A 145 -3.26 -27.87 2.80
N SER A 146 -3.42 -28.06 1.49
CA SER A 146 -3.05 -29.29 0.77
C SER A 146 -1.58 -29.32 0.29
N TRP A 147 -0.87 -28.19 0.33
CA TRP A 147 0.48 -28.09 -0.21
C TRP A 147 1.49 -28.91 0.60
N PRO A 148 2.34 -29.72 -0.06
CA PRO A 148 3.33 -30.55 0.61
C PRO A 148 4.39 -29.69 1.30
N ILE A 149 5.05 -30.28 2.31
CA ILE A 149 6.14 -29.62 3.05
C ILE A 149 7.29 -29.13 2.16
N GLN A 150 7.45 -29.71 0.98
CA GLN A 150 8.47 -29.29 0.01
C GLN A 150 8.22 -27.90 -0.59
N ARG A 151 7.01 -27.33 -0.43
CA ARG A 151 6.69 -25.93 -0.79
C ARG A 151 7.05 -24.92 0.31
N ASN A 152 7.48 -25.40 1.49
CA ASN A 152 7.70 -24.52 2.63
C ASN A 152 9.03 -23.79 2.49
N ILE A 153 9.04 -22.49 2.75
CA ILE A 153 10.23 -21.65 2.90
C ILE A 153 10.19 -21.09 4.31
N ARG A 154 11.23 -21.28 5.11
CA ARG A 154 11.29 -20.67 6.45
C ARG A 154 11.39 -19.16 6.35
N ALA A 155 10.60 -18.46 7.15
CA ALA A 155 10.70 -17.03 7.30
C ALA A 155 12.09 -16.58 7.80
N GLU A 156 12.71 -17.36 8.70
CA GLU A 156 14.09 -17.12 9.17
C GLU A 156 15.11 -17.16 8.03
N LEU A 157 14.90 -18.01 7.01
CA LEU A 157 15.79 -18.09 5.86
C LEU A 157 15.72 -16.81 5.01
N ILE A 158 14.51 -16.27 4.81
CA ILE A 158 14.32 -14.99 4.11
C ILE A 158 14.99 -13.86 4.89
N ARG A 159 14.78 -13.78 6.22
CA ARG A 159 15.45 -12.77 7.05
C ARG A 159 16.98 -12.92 6.98
N TRP A 160 17.50 -14.14 7.04
CA TRP A 160 18.94 -14.40 6.94
C TRP A 160 19.54 -13.87 5.63
N LEU A 161 18.86 -14.06 4.50
CA LEU A 161 19.30 -13.51 3.20
C LEU A 161 19.44 -11.98 3.19
N LEU A 162 18.67 -11.28 4.02
CA LEU A 162 18.62 -9.81 4.07
C LEU A 162 19.47 -9.19 5.19
N VAL A 163 19.89 -9.98 6.18
CA VAL A 163 20.56 -9.48 7.40
C VAL A 163 22.00 -9.99 7.53
N ASP A 164 22.28 -11.22 7.14
CA ASP A 164 23.62 -11.77 7.23
C ASP A 164 24.50 -11.17 6.12
N HIS A 165 25.53 -10.43 6.51
CA HIS A 165 26.36 -9.69 5.55
C HIS A 165 26.96 -10.58 4.46
N ALA A 166 27.39 -11.81 4.80
CA ALA A 166 27.96 -12.73 3.83
C ALA A 166 26.86 -13.20 2.84
N ALA A 167 25.68 -13.57 3.34
CA ALA A 167 24.55 -13.96 2.51
C ALA A 167 24.07 -12.80 1.63
N THR A 168 23.83 -11.61 2.20
CA THR A 168 23.36 -10.43 1.48
C THR A 168 24.31 -10.00 0.37
N SER A 169 25.63 -10.15 0.57
CA SER A 169 26.63 -9.88 -0.50
C SER A 169 26.50 -10.79 -1.72
N ARG A 170 25.83 -11.94 -1.57
CA ARG A 170 25.53 -12.92 -2.61
C ARG A 170 24.13 -12.79 -3.18
N VAL A 171 23.26 -11.98 -2.58
CA VAL A 171 21.89 -11.76 -3.09
C VAL A 171 21.95 -10.87 -4.32
N ASP A 172 21.44 -11.40 -5.44
CA ASP A 172 21.31 -10.69 -6.70
C ASP A 172 20.55 -9.35 -6.50
N PRO A 173 20.90 -8.27 -7.22
CA PRO A 173 20.17 -7.00 -7.13
C PRO A 173 18.66 -7.09 -7.37
N LYS A 174 18.17 -8.11 -8.11
CA LYS A 174 16.72 -8.38 -8.25
C LYS A 174 16.04 -8.75 -6.94
N GLY A 175 16.80 -9.18 -5.93
CA GLY A 175 16.32 -9.46 -4.59
C GLY A 175 15.75 -10.87 -4.41
N ILE A 176 14.74 -10.98 -3.56
CA ILE A 176 14.13 -12.24 -3.13
C ILE A 176 12.76 -12.38 -3.78
N GLY A 177 12.56 -13.48 -4.52
CA GLY A 177 11.34 -13.72 -5.28
C GLY A 177 10.85 -15.16 -5.10
N ALA A 178 9.60 -15.34 -4.67
CA ALA A 178 8.95 -16.64 -4.58
C ALA A 178 7.52 -16.61 -5.12
N LEU A 179 7.12 -17.69 -5.79
CA LEU A 179 5.78 -17.92 -6.32
C LEU A 179 5.19 -19.20 -5.72
N GLY A 180 3.95 -19.14 -5.22
CA GLY A 180 3.21 -20.36 -4.85
C GLY A 180 3.79 -21.14 -3.67
N ALA A 181 4.59 -20.48 -2.82
CA ALA A 181 5.26 -21.06 -1.66
C ALA A 181 4.49 -20.82 -0.35
N ARG A 182 4.70 -21.68 0.65
CA ARG A 182 4.25 -21.42 2.03
C ARG A 182 5.43 -20.85 2.83
N ILE A 183 5.30 -19.61 3.30
CA ILE A 183 6.27 -19.02 4.22
C ILE A 183 5.92 -19.49 5.63
N VAL A 184 6.82 -20.26 6.24
CA VAL A 184 6.59 -20.90 7.54
C VAL A 184 7.20 -20.07 8.65
N GLY A 185 6.38 -19.72 9.64
CA GLY A 185 6.71 -18.81 10.73
C GLY A 185 6.44 -17.36 10.34
N ASN A 186 6.51 -16.48 11.35
CA ASN A 186 6.34 -15.05 11.13
C ASN A 186 7.53 -14.49 10.35
N LEU A 187 7.24 -13.80 9.25
CA LEU A 187 8.24 -13.07 8.47
C LEU A 187 8.55 -11.75 9.18
N ASP A 188 9.49 -11.83 10.11
CA ASP A 188 10.00 -10.67 10.81
C ASP A 188 11.17 -10.08 10.02
N LEU A 189 10.94 -8.88 9.48
CA LEU A 189 11.89 -8.00 8.82
C LEU A 189 11.94 -6.63 9.52
N SER A 190 11.45 -6.55 10.76
CA SER A 190 11.52 -5.32 11.54
C SER A 190 12.98 -4.86 11.69
N HIS A 191 13.16 -3.55 11.59
CA HIS A 191 14.46 -2.85 11.62
C HIS A 191 15.47 -3.27 10.54
N VAL A 192 15.07 -4.05 9.54
CA VAL A 192 15.96 -4.44 8.44
C VAL A 192 16.10 -3.29 7.45
N HIS A 193 17.33 -2.95 7.10
CA HIS A 193 17.65 -2.08 5.97
C HIS A 193 18.12 -2.96 4.80
N ALA A 194 17.25 -3.16 3.81
CA ALA A 194 17.47 -4.02 2.68
C ALA A 194 17.21 -3.27 1.36
N GLU A 195 18.29 -2.96 0.63
CA GLU A 195 18.22 -2.39 -0.72
C GLU A 195 17.80 -3.44 -1.79
N ARG A 196 16.89 -4.35 -1.44
CA ARG A 196 16.46 -5.46 -2.29
C ARG A 196 14.94 -5.54 -2.34
N THR A 197 14.42 -5.90 -3.50
CA THR A 197 13.00 -6.18 -3.69
C THR A 197 12.65 -7.50 -3.00
N ILE A 198 11.49 -7.53 -2.36
CA ILE A 198 10.91 -8.72 -1.76
C ILE A 198 9.58 -8.99 -2.45
N ALA A 199 9.52 -10.02 -3.27
CA ALA A 199 8.32 -10.45 -3.98
C ALA A 199 7.90 -11.85 -3.54
N LEU A 200 6.80 -11.94 -2.81
CA LEU A 200 6.21 -13.19 -2.33
C LEU A 200 4.81 -13.26 -2.91
N VAL A 201 4.74 -13.71 -4.16
CA VAL A 201 3.54 -13.68 -5.00
C VAL A 201 2.78 -14.99 -4.88
N ARG A 202 1.46 -14.91 -4.67
CA ARG A 202 0.60 -16.09 -4.48
C ARG A 202 1.14 -17.07 -3.44
N CYS A 203 1.68 -16.52 -2.37
CA CYS A 203 2.23 -17.26 -1.24
C CYS A 203 1.21 -17.35 -0.10
N ARG A 204 1.38 -18.36 0.76
CA ARG A 204 0.72 -18.39 2.07
C ARG A 204 1.70 -17.89 3.12
N LEU A 205 1.35 -16.86 3.85
CA LEU A 205 2.15 -16.27 4.92
C LEU A 205 1.37 -16.30 6.24
N ASP A 206 2.11 -16.40 7.34
CA ASP A 206 1.58 -16.13 8.68
C ASP A 206 1.55 -14.59 8.90
N ALA A 207 2.13 -14.08 9.99
CA ALA A 207 2.30 -12.64 10.17
C ALA A 207 3.53 -12.13 9.42
N VAL A 208 3.41 -10.96 8.79
CA VAL A 208 4.52 -10.21 8.18
C VAL A 208 4.79 -8.98 9.06
N ASN A 209 6.03 -8.77 9.48
CA ASN A 209 6.45 -7.62 10.27
C ASN A 209 7.58 -6.88 9.55
N LEU A 210 7.34 -5.61 9.24
CA LEU A 210 8.20 -4.65 8.55
C LEU A 210 8.34 -3.37 9.38
N ASP A 211 8.00 -3.41 10.67
CA ASP A 211 8.08 -2.24 11.55
C ASP A 211 9.50 -1.66 11.50
N LEU A 212 9.59 -0.37 11.19
CA LEU A 212 10.84 0.38 11.08
C LEU A 212 11.84 -0.21 10.05
N ALA A 213 11.36 -1.02 9.09
CA ALA A 213 12.18 -1.53 8.01
C ALA A 213 12.35 -0.48 6.90
N GLU A 214 13.47 -0.55 6.18
CA GLU A 214 13.74 0.25 4.99
C GLU A 214 14.07 -0.71 3.84
N ILE A 215 13.21 -0.76 2.83
CA ILE A 215 13.26 -1.74 1.75
C ILE A 215 13.22 -1.08 0.36
N GLN A 216 13.67 -1.79 -0.67
CA GLN A 216 13.52 -1.29 -2.05
C GLN A 216 12.06 -1.35 -2.52
N SER A 217 11.38 -2.48 -2.33
CA SER A 217 9.97 -2.67 -2.69
C SER A 217 9.41 -3.93 -2.03
N LEU A 218 8.08 -3.98 -1.89
CA LEU A 218 7.35 -5.16 -1.42
C LEU A 218 6.26 -5.53 -2.42
N ASP A 219 6.19 -6.81 -2.78
CA ASP A 219 5.10 -7.36 -3.58
C ASP A 219 4.55 -8.62 -2.89
N LEU A 220 3.29 -8.54 -2.45
CA LEU A 220 2.51 -9.62 -1.88
C LEU A 220 1.29 -9.96 -2.75
N SER A 221 1.30 -9.62 -4.04
CA SER A 221 0.16 -9.81 -4.92
C SER A 221 -0.32 -11.26 -4.96
N GLY A 222 -1.64 -11.46 -4.82
CA GLY A 222 -2.29 -12.77 -4.76
C GLY A 222 -1.98 -13.61 -3.52
N SER A 223 -1.22 -13.09 -2.55
CA SER A 223 -0.83 -13.82 -1.34
C SER A 223 -1.88 -13.75 -0.24
N TYR A 224 -1.84 -14.73 0.67
CA TYR A 224 -2.72 -14.80 1.83
C TYR A 224 -1.88 -14.65 3.08
N ALA A 225 -2.04 -13.54 3.80
CA ALA A 225 -1.36 -13.26 5.06
C ALA A 225 -2.34 -13.28 6.24
N THR A 226 -1.81 -13.58 7.44
CA THR A 226 -2.60 -13.49 8.68
C THR A 226 -2.68 -12.04 9.17
N SER A 227 -1.56 -11.31 9.14
CA SER A 227 -1.49 -9.88 9.44
C SER A 227 -0.26 -9.26 8.78
N VAL A 228 -0.27 -7.94 8.61
CA VAL A 228 0.89 -7.18 8.16
C VAL A 228 1.11 -6.01 9.12
N HIS A 229 2.29 -5.94 9.71
CA HIS A 229 2.77 -4.83 10.52
C HIS A 229 3.89 -4.14 9.74
N ALA A 230 3.81 -2.83 9.61
CA ALA A 230 4.73 -2.00 8.85
C ALA A 230 4.72 -0.57 9.40
N ASP A 231 4.68 -0.44 10.72
CA ASP A 231 4.74 0.84 11.43
C ASP A 231 6.03 1.56 11.05
N HIS A 232 5.92 2.77 10.51
CA HIS A 232 7.05 3.57 10.01
C HIS A 232 7.96 2.85 9.00
N VAL A 233 7.42 1.91 8.20
CA VAL A 233 8.19 1.31 7.10
C VAL A 233 8.59 2.39 6.07
N VAL A 234 9.78 2.25 5.49
CA VAL A 234 10.23 3.03 4.34
C VAL A 234 10.37 2.08 3.14
N SER A 235 9.68 2.38 2.04
CA SER A 235 9.86 1.70 0.76
C SER A 235 10.32 2.71 -0.29
N HIS A 236 11.46 2.43 -0.93
CA HIS A 236 12.02 3.28 -2.00
C HIS A 236 11.37 3.07 -3.38
N SER A 237 10.32 2.26 -3.43
CA SER A 237 9.47 2.01 -4.59
C SER A 237 8.08 1.61 -4.10
N SER A 238 7.25 1.08 -4.99
CA SER A 238 5.89 0.67 -4.67
C SER A 238 5.81 -0.48 -3.67
N MET A 239 4.71 -0.52 -2.93
CA MET A 239 4.29 -1.66 -2.11
C MET A 239 2.94 -2.18 -2.63
N PHE A 240 2.91 -3.45 -3.02
CA PHE A 240 1.71 -4.11 -3.54
C PHE A 240 1.18 -5.12 -2.51
N LEU A 241 0.08 -4.76 -1.85
CA LEU A 241 -0.73 -5.64 -1.00
C LEU A 241 -2.09 -5.87 -1.69
N GLY A 242 -2.05 -6.11 -2.99
CA GLY A 242 -3.20 -6.12 -3.88
C GLY A 242 -2.76 -6.48 -5.30
N TRP A 243 -3.35 -5.86 -6.30
CA TRP A 243 -3.03 -6.04 -7.70
C TRP A 243 -1.79 -5.21 -8.09
N ASP A 244 -0.79 -5.83 -8.71
CA ASP A 244 0.45 -5.15 -9.16
C ASP A 244 0.33 -4.53 -10.57
N GLY A 245 -0.88 -4.42 -11.11
CA GLY A 245 -1.09 -3.99 -12.49
C GLY A 245 -0.79 -5.06 -13.53
N THR A 246 -0.51 -6.31 -13.13
CA THR A 246 -0.20 -7.41 -14.04
C THR A 246 -1.13 -8.60 -13.89
N ASP A 247 -1.08 -9.51 -14.86
CA ASP A 247 -1.82 -10.77 -14.83
C ASP A 247 -1.18 -11.84 -13.94
N ARG A 248 -0.07 -11.54 -13.26
CA ARG A 248 0.68 -12.55 -12.47
C ARG A 248 0.13 -12.71 -11.06
N GLY A 249 -0.40 -11.62 -10.51
CA GLY A 249 -0.93 -11.58 -9.16
C GLY A 249 -2.31 -12.21 -9.02
N GLY A 250 -3.04 -11.69 -8.06
CA GLY A 250 -4.42 -12.01 -7.76
C GLY A 250 -4.84 -11.21 -6.55
N ASP A 251 -6.01 -11.51 -6.03
CA ASP A 251 -6.52 -10.86 -4.84
C ASP A 251 -5.62 -11.20 -3.64
N PHE A 252 -5.07 -10.18 -2.99
CA PHE A 252 -4.37 -10.35 -1.71
C PHE A 252 -5.42 -10.56 -0.61
N HIS A 253 -5.21 -11.50 0.30
CA HIS A 253 -6.12 -11.73 1.44
C HIS A 253 -5.39 -11.50 2.76
N CYS A 254 -5.95 -10.64 3.60
CA CYS A 254 -5.49 -10.43 4.97
C CYS A 254 -6.62 -10.71 5.96
N ALA A 255 -6.45 -11.76 6.77
CA ALA A 255 -7.44 -12.17 7.78
C ALA A 255 -7.40 -11.33 9.07
N GLY A 256 -6.37 -10.50 9.21
CA GLY A 256 -6.15 -9.60 10.33
C GLY A 256 -5.84 -8.18 9.85
N LYS A 257 -5.30 -7.36 10.75
CA LYS A 257 -5.00 -5.96 10.46
C LYS A 257 -3.77 -5.81 9.55
N VAL A 258 -3.86 -4.90 8.58
CA VAL A 258 -2.70 -4.26 7.95
C VAL A 258 -2.43 -2.96 8.72
N TYR A 259 -1.38 -2.93 9.53
CA TYR A 259 -1.03 -1.81 10.41
C TYR A 259 0.27 -1.18 9.93
N MET A 260 0.18 0.00 9.32
CA MET A 260 1.30 0.72 8.72
C MET A 260 1.23 2.24 8.92
N PRO A 261 0.91 2.74 10.13
CA PRO A 261 0.92 4.17 10.34
C PRO A 261 2.34 4.73 10.17
N GLY A 262 2.44 5.97 9.69
CA GLY A 262 3.73 6.63 9.47
C GLY A 262 4.57 6.04 8.34
N ALA A 263 4.03 5.14 7.52
CA ALA A 263 4.76 4.54 6.40
C ALA A 263 5.15 5.59 5.36
N ARG A 264 6.33 5.46 4.77
CA ARG A 264 6.79 6.24 3.62
C ARG A 264 6.98 5.34 2.42
N VAL A 265 6.25 5.61 1.34
CA VAL A 265 6.32 4.84 0.10
C VAL A 265 6.67 5.80 -1.03
N ASP A 266 7.87 5.68 -1.58
CA ASP A 266 8.36 6.54 -2.67
C ASP A 266 7.67 6.25 -4.02
N GLY A 267 6.95 5.12 -4.11
CA GLY A 267 6.10 4.74 -5.24
C GLY A 267 4.61 4.68 -4.88
N GLU A 268 3.91 3.75 -5.51
CA GLU A 268 2.49 3.46 -5.27
C GLU A 268 2.30 2.61 -4.02
N LEU A 269 1.26 2.92 -3.23
CA LEU A 269 0.75 2.02 -2.21
C LEU A 269 -0.55 1.39 -2.70
N CYS A 270 -0.48 0.13 -3.11
CA CYS A 270 -1.60 -0.55 -3.74
C CYS A 270 -2.24 -1.61 -2.85
N PHE A 271 -3.55 -1.48 -2.65
CA PHE A 271 -4.42 -2.48 -2.04
C PHE A 271 -5.46 -3.04 -3.03
N GLY A 272 -5.41 -2.62 -4.30
CA GLY A 272 -6.43 -2.96 -5.31
C GLY A 272 -6.70 -4.47 -5.41
N GLY A 273 -7.96 -4.87 -5.57
CA GLY A 273 -8.36 -6.29 -5.59
C GLY A 273 -8.16 -7.06 -4.28
N GLY A 274 -7.59 -6.44 -3.24
CA GLY A 274 -7.38 -7.10 -1.96
C GLY A 274 -8.67 -7.30 -1.16
N ARG A 275 -8.67 -8.34 -0.31
CA ARG A 275 -9.70 -8.66 0.68
C ARG A 275 -9.11 -8.50 2.07
N PHE A 276 -9.58 -7.50 2.79
CA PHE A 276 -9.08 -7.14 4.12
C PHE A 276 -10.18 -7.32 5.15
N GLN A 277 -9.84 -7.93 6.27
CA GLN A 277 -10.79 -8.19 7.33
C GLN A 277 -10.20 -7.83 8.69
N HIS A 278 -10.96 -7.05 9.46
CA HIS A 278 -10.69 -6.87 10.87
C HIS A 278 -10.72 -8.24 11.60
N PRO A 279 -9.71 -8.57 12.41
CA PRO A 279 -9.67 -9.86 13.09
C PRO A 279 -10.86 -10.05 14.03
N ASN A 280 -11.36 -11.28 14.15
CA ASN A 280 -12.46 -11.61 15.09
C ASN A 280 -12.09 -11.35 16.56
N VAL A 281 -10.79 -11.35 16.88
CA VAL A 281 -10.24 -11.01 18.19
C VAL A 281 -9.20 -9.94 17.96
N ASP A 282 -9.52 -8.70 18.31
CA ASP A 282 -8.56 -7.59 18.27
C ASP A 282 -7.69 -7.61 19.54
N PRO A 283 -6.37 -7.82 19.44
CA PRO A 283 -5.47 -7.70 20.59
C PRO A 283 -5.39 -6.25 21.14
N GLU A 284 -5.76 -5.23 20.35
CA GLU A 284 -5.79 -3.82 20.74
C GLU A 284 -7.18 -3.41 21.26
N TYR A 285 -7.52 -3.86 22.47
CA TYR A 285 -8.87 -3.71 23.06
C TYR A 285 -9.45 -2.28 23.09
N TRP A 286 -8.62 -1.23 23.07
CA TRP A 286 -9.09 0.16 23.19
C TRP A 286 -9.55 0.77 21.86
N ARG A 287 -9.13 0.22 20.71
CA ARG A 287 -9.66 0.58 19.37
C ARG A 287 -10.49 -0.50 18.72
N ALA A 288 -10.68 -1.65 19.37
CA ALA A 288 -11.48 -2.76 18.83
C ALA A 288 -12.88 -2.35 18.35
N ALA A 289 -13.48 -1.31 18.94
CA ALA A 289 -14.77 -0.76 18.51
C ALA A 289 -14.74 -0.14 17.11
N GLU A 290 -13.60 0.37 16.64
CA GLU A 290 -13.43 0.94 15.29
C GLU A 290 -13.36 -0.16 14.21
N LYS A 291 -13.04 -1.40 14.61
CA LYS A 291 -12.90 -2.57 13.73
C LYS A 291 -11.93 -2.30 12.58
N VAL A 292 -10.74 -1.78 12.88
CA VAL A 292 -9.77 -1.40 11.84
C VAL A 292 -9.26 -2.63 11.11
N ALA A 293 -9.37 -2.63 9.78
CA ALA A 293 -8.82 -3.63 8.88
C ALA A 293 -7.50 -3.15 8.25
N ILE A 294 -7.43 -1.86 7.88
CA ILE A 294 -6.22 -1.21 7.35
C ILE A 294 -6.01 0.09 8.13
N ASP A 295 -4.82 0.29 8.66
CA ASP A 295 -4.37 1.56 9.21
C ASP A 295 -3.11 2.02 8.46
N ALA A 296 -3.25 3.05 7.64
CA ALA A 296 -2.13 3.72 6.97
C ALA A 296 -2.11 5.22 7.33
N SER A 297 -2.58 5.57 8.53
CA SER A 297 -2.64 6.95 9.01
C SER A 297 -1.25 7.58 9.12
N ASN A 298 -1.14 8.88 8.89
CA ASN A 298 0.11 9.66 8.92
C ASN A 298 1.17 9.19 7.90
N SER A 299 0.76 8.46 6.87
CA SER A 299 1.67 7.96 5.84
C SER A 299 1.96 9.00 4.77
N ASP A 300 3.07 8.84 4.06
CA ASP A 300 3.52 9.68 2.96
C ASP A 300 3.76 8.78 1.73
N VAL A 301 2.83 8.82 0.78
CA VAL A 301 2.87 8.06 -0.47
C VAL A 301 3.16 9.03 -1.60
N LYS A 302 4.27 8.86 -2.31
CA LYS A 302 4.71 9.82 -3.34
C LYS A 302 3.95 9.71 -4.66
N ASP A 303 3.37 8.53 -4.92
CA ASP A 303 2.56 8.29 -6.10
C ASP A 303 1.06 8.17 -5.73
N ASP A 304 0.35 7.23 -6.32
CA ASP A 304 -1.05 6.90 -6.03
C ASP A 304 -1.20 6.01 -4.79
N LEU A 305 -2.35 6.13 -4.10
CA LEU A 305 -2.85 5.13 -3.16
C LEU A 305 -4.11 4.52 -3.75
N THR A 306 -4.08 3.22 -4.01
CA THR A 306 -5.16 2.53 -4.74
C THR A 306 -5.90 1.53 -3.85
N VAL A 307 -7.21 1.72 -3.75
CA VAL A 307 -8.20 0.86 -3.08
C VAL A 307 -9.32 0.53 -4.08
N CYS A 308 -8.91 0.09 -5.27
CA CYS A 308 -9.75 -0.10 -6.46
C CYS A 308 -9.97 -1.59 -6.80
N CYS A 309 -10.62 -1.83 -7.94
CA CYS A 309 -10.39 -3.05 -8.71
C CYS A 309 -10.85 -4.32 -7.96
N ASP A 310 -12.10 -4.32 -7.46
CA ASP A 310 -12.67 -5.33 -6.54
C ASP A 310 -12.08 -5.34 -5.12
N PHE A 311 -11.40 -4.27 -4.71
CA PHE A 311 -11.04 -4.05 -3.31
C PHE A 311 -12.25 -4.19 -2.39
N GLU A 312 -12.09 -4.94 -1.30
CA GLU A 312 -13.11 -5.11 -0.27
C GLU A 312 -12.49 -5.11 1.12
N ALA A 313 -12.93 -4.17 1.97
CA ALA A 313 -12.53 -4.10 3.38
C ALA A 313 -13.74 -4.32 4.29
N HIS A 314 -13.65 -5.36 5.14
CA HIS A 314 -14.56 -5.62 6.26
C HIS A 314 -13.95 -5.03 7.53
N GLY A 315 -14.30 -3.79 7.83
CA GLY A 315 -13.71 -2.98 8.88
C GLY A 315 -13.30 -1.59 8.38
N ALA A 316 -12.80 -0.76 9.29
CA ALA A 316 -12.35 0.59 8.97
C ALA A 316 -11.03 0.57 8.17
N VAL A 317 -10.98 1.41 7.15
CA VAL A 317 -9.75 1.83 6.48
C VAL A 317 -9.39 3.22 7.01
N MET A 318 -8.20 3.37 7.60
CA MET A 318 -7.76 4.62 8.22
C MET A 318 -6.62 5.23 7.40
N LEU A 319 -6.85 6.41 6.83
CA LEU A 319 -5.93 7.23 6.03
C LEU A 319 -5.81 8.64 6.64
N ASP A 320 -6.00 8.76 7.95
CA ASP A 320 -6.01 10.05 8.63
C ASP A 320 -4.63 10.71 8.55
N ASN A 321 -4.58 11.99 8.18
CA ASN A 321 -3.36 12.77 7.97
C ASN A 321 -2.37 12.16 6.95
N THR A 322 -2.85 11.30 6.04
CA THR A 322 -2.01 10.74 4.98
C THR A 322 -1.79 11.78 3.88
N THR A 323 -0.57 11.85 3.36
CA THR A 323 -0.23 12.65 2.19
C THR A 323 -0.04 11.72 1.00
N ILE A 324 -0.77 11.98 -0.08
CA ILE A 324 -0.68 11.24 -1.35
C ILE A 324 -0.21 12.24 -2.41
N GLY A 325 0.93 11.95 -3.04
CA GLY A 325 1.53 12.83 -4.03
C GLY A 325 0.68 12.98 -5.30
N LYS A 326 -0.13 11.96 -5.61
CA LYS A 326 -1.09 11.97 -6.71
C LYS A 326 -2.51 11.66 -6.21
N ASN A 327 -3.04 10.47 -6.50
CA ASN A 327 -4.47 10.21 -6.40
C ASN A 327 -4.81 9.17 -5.33
N LEU A 328 -5.93 9.39 -4.63
CA LEU A 328 -6.67 8.34 -3.96
C LEU A 328 -7.69 7.75 -4.93
N THR A 329 -7.47 6.50 -5.36
CA THR A 329 -8.30 5.84 -6.36
C THR A 329 -9.10 4.70 -5.73
N ALA A 330 -10.41 4.88 -5.63
CA ALA A 330 -11.37 3.94 -5.05
C ALA A 330 -12.39 3.43 -6.10
N ILE A 331 -11.89 3.06 -7.27
CA ILE A 331 -12.72 2.59 -8.40
C ILE A 331 -13.25 1.18 -8.09
N GLY A 332 -14.58 1.01 -8.02
CA GLY A 332 -15.21 -0.27 -7.65
C GLY A 332 -14.96 -0.73 -6.21
N GLY A 333 -14.35 0.10 -5.36
CA GLY A 333 -14.00 -0.28 -3.99
C GLY A 333 -15.23 -0.47 -3.08
N ARG A 334 -15.18 -1.48 -2.21
CA ARG A 334 -16.23 -1.82 -1.24
C ARG A 334 -15.72 -1.64 0.19
N PHE A 335 -16.31 -0.72 0.92
CA PHE A 335 -15.94 -0.38 2.30
C PHE A 335 -17.09 -0.77 3.24
N ILE A 336 -16.88 -1.78 4.08
CA ILE A 336 -17.96 -2.44 4.84
C ILE A 336 -17.62 -2.37 6.33
N ASN A 337 -18.19 -1.38 7.02
CA ASN A 337 -18.15 -1.24 8.47
C ASN A 337 -19.47 -0.63 9.00
N PRO A 338 -20.59 -1.38 8.96
CA PRO A 338 -21.92 -0.87 9.27
C PRO A 338 -22.00 -0.25 10.67
N ASN A 339 -22.76 0.85 10.78
CA ASN A 339 -22.91 1.64 12.00
C ASN A 339 -21.58 2.18 12.57
N ASN A 340 -20.57 2.34 11.70
CA ASN A 340 -19.24 2.78 12.08
C ASN A 340 -18.56 3.56 10.94
N VAL A 341 -17.28 3.90 11.08
CA VAL A 341 -16.48 4.50 10.00
C VAL A 341 -15.95 3.41 9.08
N ALA A 342 -16.29 3.47 7.81
CA ALA A 342 -15.83 2.51 6.80
C ALA A 342 -14.50 2.98 6.17
N LEU A 343 -14.37 4.28 5.90
CA LEU A 343 -13.12 4.92 5.50
C LEU A 343 -13.00 6.26 6.25
N SER A 344 -11.90 6.44 6.98
CA SER A 344 -11.49 7.71 7.54
C SER A 344 -10.31 8.25 6.73
N ALA A 345 -10.44 9.47 6.22
CA ALA A 345 -9.42 10.22 5.51
C ALA A 345 -9.38 11.64 6.07
N ALA A 346 -9.51 11.76 7.39
CA ALA A 346 -9.54 13.06 8.05
C ALA A 346 -8.16 13.73 7.94
N GLY A 347 -8.11 14.95 7.43
CA GLY A 347 -6.85 15.67 7.21
C GLY A 347 -5.98 15.10 6.07
N LEU A 348 -6.52 14.21 5.22
CA LEU A 348 -5.84 13.71 4.02
C LEU A 348 -5.41 14.87 3.11
N SER A 349 -4.24 14.77 2.47
CA SER A 349 -3.87 15.61 1.32
C SER A 349 -3.66 14.76 0.07
N ALA A 350 -4.31 15.12 -1.04
CA ALA A 350 -4.15 14.44 -2.34
C ALA A 350 -4.37 15.42 -3.50
N ALA A 351 -3.87 15.07 -4.70
CA ALA A 351 -4.24 15.79 -5.92
C ALA A 351 -5.70 15.51 -6.29
N ASN A 352 -6.06 14.23 -6.45
CA ASN A 352 -7.42 13.82 -6.76
C ASN A 352 -7.92 12.73 -5.80
N VAL A 353 -9.22 12.73 -5.55
CA VAL A 353 -9.93 11.66 -4.86
C VAL A 353 -11.07 11.20 -5.75
N THR A 354 -11.06 9.93 -6.14
CA THR A 354 -12.06 9.37 -7.08
C THR A 354 -12.66 8.08 -6.56
N PHE A 355 -13.98 8.11 -6.34
CA PHE A 355 -14.84 6.93 -6.23
C PHE A 355 -15.66 6.84 -7.51
N ALA A 356 -15.46 5.79 -8.31
CA ALA A 356 -16.15 5.62 -9.58
C ALA A 356 -16.41 4.15 -9.92
N PRO A 357 -17.37 3.86 -10.82
CA PRO A 357 -17.60 2.51 -11.35
C PRO A 357 -16.33 1.88 -11.92
N GLY A 358 -16.13 0.58 -11.70
CA GLY A 358 -15.12 -0.21 -12.42
C GLY A 358 -15.57 -0.47 -13.86
N PHE A 359 -14.65 -0.35 -14.82
CA PHE A 359 -14.96 -0.62 -16.24
C PHE A 359 -14.82 -2.11 -16.62
N GLU A 360 -14.15 -2.91 -15.79
CA GLU A 360 -13.78 -4.32 -16.10
C GLU A 360 -13.89 -5.28 -14.89
N HIS A 361 -14.51 -4.83 -13.80
CA HIS A 361 -14.55 -5.54 -12.52
C HIS A 361 -15.99 -5.96 -12.14
N PRO A 362 -16.22 -7.15 -11.53
CA PRO A 362 -17.54 -7.58 -11.07
C PRO A 362 -18.23 -6.59 -10.11
N SER A 363 -17.47 -5.80 -9.34
CA SER A 363 -17.99 -4.66 -8.59
C SER A 363 -18.29 -3.47 -9.52
N GLU A 364 -19.53 -3.40 -10.01
CA GLU A 364 -19.94 -2.36 -10.97
C GLU A 364 -19.91 -0.94 -10.36
N TYR A 365 -20.03 -0.80 -9.03
CA TYR A 365 -20.11 0.50 -8.33
C TYR A 365 -19.32 0.49 -7.02
N PRO A 366 -18.73 1.63 -6.61
CA PRO A 366 -18.24 1.77 -5.24
C PRO A 366 -19.37 1.60 -4.23
N GLU A 367 -19.12 0.87 -3.15
CA GLU A 367 -20.10 0.63 -2.08
C GLU A 367 -19.51 1.03 -0.73
N VAL A 368 -20.31 1.72 0.07
CA VAL A 368 -19.95 2.12 1.44
C VAL A 368 -21.09 1.73 2.37
N ASP A 369 -20.85 0.78 3.28
CA ASP A 369 -21.73 0.49 4.41
C ASP A 369 -21.07 1.02 5.69
N GLY A 370 -21.53 2.17 6.17
CA GLY A 370 -20.85 2.95 7.21
C GLY A 370 -20.57 4.38 6.76
N VAL A 371 -19.63 5.05 7.44
CA VAL A 371 -19.25 6.44 7.16
C VAL A 371 -18.01 6.53 6.28
N LEU A 372 -18.10 7.39 5.27
CA LEU A 372 -16.99 7.93 4.51
C LEU A 372 -16.63 9.32 5.07
N ASP A 373 -15.51 9.43 5.79
CA ASP A 373 -15.11 10.65 6.50
C ASP A 373 -13.90 11.32 5.83
N PHE A 374 -14.10 12.53 5.32
CA PHE A 374 -13.09 13.41 4.73
C PHE A 374 -13.00 14.74 5.49
N THR A 375 -13.26 14.72 6.79
CA THR A 375 -13.16 15.90 7.66
C THR A 375 -11.80 16.56 7.49
N THR A 376 -11.78 17.85 7.16
CA THR A 376 -10.56 18.67 6.95
C THR A 376 -9.60 18.21 5.85
N ALA A 377 -9.97 17.23 5.02
CA ALA A 377 -9.13 16.82 3.90
C ALA A 377 -8.92 17.96 2.90
N GLN A 378 -7.78 17.93 2.22
CA GLN A 378 -7.30 18.92 1.27
C GLN A 378 -7.09 18.23 -0.09
N VAL A 379 -7.98 18.48 -1.04
CA VAL A 379 -7.95 17.86 -2.37
C VAL A 379 -7.67 18.92 -3.42
N ASN A 380 -6.48 18.89 -3.99
CA ASN A 380 -5.96 20.02 -4.76
C ASN A 380 -6.62 20.22 -6.12
N GLU A 381 -7.17 19.16 -6.71
CA GLU A 381 -7.74 19.18 -8.06
C GLU A 381 -9.19 18.72 -8.06
N ASN A 382 -9.47 17.42 -7.94
CA ASN A 382 -10.84 16.90 -8.09
C ASN A 382 -11.24 15.96 -6.96
N PHE A 383 -12.42 16.21 -6.40
CA PHE A 383 -13.11 15.28 -5.51
C PHE A 383 -14.37 14.76 -6.21
N ALA A 384 -14.33 13.49 -6.63
CA ALA A 384 -15.39 12.85 -7.39
C ALA A 384 -15.93 11.62 -6.67
N VAL A 385 -17.24 11.61 -6.42
CA VAL A 385 -17.99 10.43 -5.95
C VAL A 385 -19.09 10.15 -6.96
N VAL A 386 -18.82 9.19 -7.85
CA VAL A 386 -19.62 8.91 -9.03
C VAL A 386 -20.31 7.56 -8.85
N ARG A 387 -21.65 7.58 -8.85
CA ARG A 387 -22.50 6.38 -8.77
C ARG A 387 -22.16 5.44 -7.59
N ALA A 388 -21.58 5.98 -6.52
CA ALA A 388 -21.32 5.24 -5.29
C ALA A 388 -22.62 4.96 -4.54
N LYS A 389 -22.75 3.76 -3.99
CA LYS A 389 -23.89 3.36 -3.17
C LYS A 389 -23.52 3.49 -1.69
N PHE A 390 -24.32 4.24 -0.95
CA PHE A 390 -24.21 4.33 0.50
C PHE A 390 -25.31 3.49 1.14
N HIS A 391 -24.91 2.58 2.02
CA HIS A 391 -25.76 1.71 2.80
C HIS A 391 -25.80 2.18 4.26
N GLY A 392 -26.86 1.78 4.96
CA GLY A 392 -27.05 2.06 6.38
C GLY A 392 -28.53 2.12 6.74
N LYS A 393 -28.86 1.83 8.00
CA LYS A 393 -30.24 1.94 8.50
C LYS A 393 -30.46 3.26 9.20
N SER A 394 -31.74 3.63 9.37
CA SER A 394 -32.12 4.75 10.22
C SER A 394 -31.50 4.61 11.61
N LEU A 395 -30.95 5.71 12.14
CA LEU A 395 -30.25 5.80 13.44
C LEU A 395 -28.87 5.12 13.51
N GLU A 396 -28.41 4.44 12.46
CA GLU A 396 -27.03 3.95 12.38
C GLU A 396 -26.10 5.07 11.88
N ARG A 397 -24.83 5.05 12.29
CA ARG A 397 -23.81 5.94 11.75
C ARG A 397 -23.44 5.51 10.32
N HIS A 398 -23.85 6.30 9.32
CA HIS A 398 -23.55 6.03 7.90
C HIS A 398 -23.56 7.30 7.04
N GLY A 399 -23.07 7.21 5.81
CA GLY A 399 -23.11 8.28 4.81
C GLY A 399 -21.76 8.97 4.61
N PHE A 400 -21.78 10.26 4.30
CA PHE A 400 -20.59 11.05 3.98
C PHE A 400 -20.42 12.22 4.95
N ILE A 401 -19.20 12.42 5.46
CA ILE A 401 -18.81 13.56 6.28
C ILE A 401 -17.66 14.28 5.58
N GLY A 402 -17.83 15.57 5.30
CA GLY A 402 -16.82 16.42 4.66
C GLY A 402 -16.68 17.77 5.35
N VAL A 403 -16.76 17.79 6.69
CA VAL A 403 -16.68 19.05 7.45
C VAL A 403 -15.29 19.65 7.28
N GLY A 404 -15.21 20.84 6.67
CA GLY A 404 -13.92 21.48 6.37
C GLY A 404 -13.12 20.82 5.26
N LEU A 405 -13.72 19.91 4.47
CA LEU A 405 -13.15 19.43 3.22
C LEU A 405 -12.92 20.62 2.28
N ASP A 406 -11.68 20.80 1.84
CA ASP A 406 -11.29 21.80 0.86
C ASP A 406 -10.99 21.13 -0.48
N VAL A 407 -11.56 21.67 -1.56
CA VAL A 407 -11.39 21.17 -2.93
C VAL A 407 -11.05 22.35 -3.83
N GLY A 408 -9.92 22.23 -4.54
CA GLY A 408 -9.31 23.28 -5.35
C GLY A 408 -10.13 23.81 -6.53
#